data_AF-A0A0F9DRE7-F1
#
_entry.id   AF-A0A0F9DRE7-F1
#
_cell.length_a   1.000
_cell.length_b   1.000
_cell.length_c   1.000
_cell.angle_alpha   90.00
_cell.angle_beta   90.00
_cell.angle_gamma   90.00
#
_symmetry.space_group_name_H-M   'P 1'
#
loop_
_entity.id
_entity.type
_entity.pdbx_description
1 polymer ?
#
loop_
_entity_poly.entity_id
_entity_poly.type
_entity_poly.pdbx_seq_one_letter_code
_entity_poly.pdbx_strand_id
1 'polypeptide(L)'
;MEAPLIIYIDQNHWDKLEKVYYNKLKDDLTQDVLNKLNDLKSSNKIKIILDLQRAIETAQRTYDDSRKDLSNLMFILSDESFVIPWVYLQDIEIENFFLRKQGKSENNIREIAIGKGFSYMMGETPEVQSDSLNLDELTIINEKLKEHYPELMKIQFERYKNKDEQI
;
A
#
# COMPACT_ATOMS: atom_id res chain seq x y z
N MET A 1 12.67 1.79 24.07
CA MET A 1 12.56 0.77 23.02
C MET A 1 13.11 1.38 21.75
N GLU A 2 14.01 0.69 21.04
CA GLU A 2 14.47 1.15 19.73
C GLU A 2 13.30 1.12 18.74
N ALA A 3 13.26 2.08 17.82
CA ALA A 3 12.26 2.10 16.76
C ALA A 3 12.50 0.92 15.79
N PRO A 4 11.44 0.27 15.27
CA PRO A 4 11.60 -0.84 14.33
C PRO A 4 12.26 -0.35 13.04
N LEU A 5 13.10 -1.20 12.45
CA LEU A 5 13.68 -0.94 11.13
C LEU A 5 12.58 -1.00 10.07
N ILE A 6 12.51 0.01 9.21
CA ILE A 6 11.56 0.05 8.11
C ILE A 6 12.17 -0.65 6.90
N ILE A 7 11.50 -1.66 6.37
CA ILE A 7 11.92 -2.41 5.19
C ILE A 7 11.01 -2.05 4.02
N TYR A 8 11.63 -1.63 2.94
CA TYR A 8 11.00 -1.51 1.62
C TYR A 8 11.38 -2.71 0.76
N ILE A 9 10.41 -3.28 0.04
CA ILE A 9 10.62 -4.43 -0.83
C ILE A 9 10.23 -4.05 -2.25
N ASP A 10 11.17 -4.21 -3.19
CA ASP A 10 10.95 -3.96 -4.61
C ASP A 10 10.05 -5.04 -5.25
N GLN A 11 9.37 -4.70 -6.35
CA GLN A 11 8.40 -5.58 -7.01
C GLN A 11 8.99 -6.95 -7.38
N ASN A 12 10.22 -7.00 -7.87
CA ASN A 12 10.84 -8.28 -8.24
C ASN A 12 11.08 -9.23 -7.05
N HIS A 13 11.26 -8.69 -5.85
CA HIS A 13 11.41 -9.45 -4.61
C HIS A 13 10.05 -9.91 -4.11
N TRP A 14 9.04 -9.05 -4.20
CA TRP A 14 7.64 -9.44 -3.97
C TRP A 14 7.21 -10.62 -4.83
N ASP A 15 7.54 -10.58 -6.12
CA ASP A 15 7.25 -11.66 -7.06
C ASP A 15 7.92 -12.99 -6.67
N LYS A 16 9.15 -12.95 -6.17
CA LYS A 16 9.87 -14.15 -5.71
C LYS A 16 9.30 -14.67 -4.39
N LEU A 17 9.04 -13.78 -3.44
CA LEU A 17 8.47 -14.12 -2.15
C LEU A 17 7.07 -14.76 -2.31
N GLU A 18 6.23 -14.24 -3.22
CA GLU A 18 4.92 -14.82 -3.54
C GLU A 18 5.05 -16.25 -4.04
N LYS A 19 5.91 -16.48 -5.03
CA LYS A 19 6.10 -17.82 -5.60
C LYS A 19 6.62 -18.82 -4.58
N VAL A 20 7.50 -18.40 -3.66
CA VAL A 20 7.99 -19.27 -2.59
C VAL A 20 6.91 -19.51 -1.54
N TYR A 21 6.22 -18.46 -1.08
CA TYR A 21 5.14 -18.54 -0.08
C TYR A 21 4.02 -19.51 -0.52
N TYR A 22 3.65 -19.49 -1.79
CA TYR A 22 2.62 -20.37 -2.35
C TYR A 22 3.16 -21.68 -2.96
N ASN A 23 4.42 -22.05 -2.67
CA ASN A 23 5.07 -23.29 -3.14
C ASN A 23 5.12 -23.46 -4.68
N LYS A 24 5.08 -22.35 -5.44
CA LYS A 24 5.21 -22.31 -6.91
C LYS A 24 6.67 -22.26 -7.37
N LEU A 25 7.59 -21.94 -6.47
CA LEU A 25 9.03 -21.91 -6.71
C LEU A 25 9.76 -22.52 -5.50
N LYS A 26 10.70 -23.43 -5.75
CA LYS A 26 11.63 -23.93 -4.72
C LYS A 26 12.92 -23.10 -4.79
N ASP A 27 13.10 -22.24 -3.81
CA ASP A 27 14.29 -21.41 -3.63
C ASP A 27 14.56 -21.29 -2.13
N ASP A 28 15.51 -22.08 -1.64
CA ASP A 28 15.83 -22.20 -0.21
C ASP A 28 16.31 -20.87 0.37
N LEU A 29 17.05 -20.06 -0.42
CA LEU A 29 17.52 -18.75 0.03
C LEU A 29 16.35 -17.79 0.22
N THR A 30 15.44 -17.74 -0.75
CA THR A 30 14.25 -16.88 -0.65
C THR A 30 13.31 -17.37 0.46
N GLN A 31 13.20 -18.68 0.70
CA GLN A 31 12.45 -19.25 1.80
C GLN A 31 13.03 -18.84 3.16
N ASP A 32 14.35 -18.87 3.32
CA ASP A 32 15.03 -18.41 4.53
C ASP A 32 14.82 -16.92 4.78
N VAL A 33 14.85 -16.10 3.72
CA VAL A 33 14.53 -14.66 3.80
C VAL A 33 13.08 -14.46 4.27
N LEU A 34 12.12 -15.16 3.68
CA LEU A 34 10.71 -15.08 4.06
C LEU A 34 10.50 -15.48 5.53
N ASN A 35 11.12 -16.56 5.98
CA ASN A 35 11.09 -17.00 7.37
C ASN A 35 11.68 -15.92 8.30
N LYS A 36 12.82 -15.34 7.91
CA LYS A 36 13.48 -14.29 8.69
C LYS A 36 12.63 -13.02 8.81
N LEU A 37 11.96 -12.62 7.73
CA LEU A 37 11.03 -11.49 7.74
C LEU A 37 9.89 -11.73 8.74
N ASN A 38 9.29 -12.92 8.73
CA ASN A 38 8.23 -13.28 9.68
C ASN A 38 8.72 -13.27 11.15
N ASP A 39 9.90 -13.80 11.43
CA ASP A 39 10.49 -13.81 12.77
C ASP A 39 10.79 -12.40 13.29
N LEU A 40 11.38 -11.55 12.44
CA LEU A 40 11.70 -10.17 12.80
C LEU A 40 10.43 -9.32 12.97
N LYS A 41 9.41 -9.58 12.15
CA LYS A 41 8.12 -8.90 12.21
C LYS A 41 7.35 -9.28 13.49
N SER A 42 7.25 -10.58 13.79
CA SER A 42 6.56 -11.06 15.00
C SER A 42 7.22 -10.59 16.30
N SER A 43 8.53 -10.33 16.28
CA SER A 43 9.27 -9.71 17.38
C SER A 43 9.25 -8.16 17.36
N ASN A 44 8.45 -7.55 16.47
CA ASN A 44 8.30 -6.10 16.29
C ASN A 44 9.63 -5.37 16.06
N LYS A 45 10.62 -6.04 15.47
CA LYS A 45 11.95 -5.47 15.14
C LYS A 45 11.97 -4.77 13.80
N ILE A 46 11.06 -5.14 12.91
CA ILE A 46 10.90 -4.53 11.59
C ILE A 46 9.44 -4.16 11.34
N LYS A 47 9.23 -3.20 10.44
CA LYS A 47 7.95 -2.98 9.75
C LYS A 47 8.21 -2.99 8.26
N ILE A 48 7.39 -3.72 7.52
CA ILE A 48 7.44 -3.72 6.06
C ILE A 48 6.42 -2.70 5.59
N ILE A 49 6.87 -1.75 4.77
CA ILE A 49 5.99 -0.74 4.19
C ILE A 49 5.74 -1.08 2.73
N LEU A 50 4.50 -0.87 2.29
CA LEU A 50 4.15 -0.87 0.87
C LEU A 50 4.09 0.57 0.39
N ASP A 51 4.34 0.78 -0.89
CA ASP A 51 4.04 2.04 -1.53
C ASP A 51 2.89 1.90 -2.53
N LEU A 52 2.31 3.03 -2.92
CA LEU A 52 1.24 3.06 -3.91
C LEU A 52 1.69 2.50 -5.26
N GLN A 53 2.97 2.66 -5.63
CA GLN A 53 3.51 2.16 -6.89
C GLN A 53 3.43 0.63 -6.98
N ARG A 54 3.75 -0.09 -5.90
CA ARG A 54 3.63 -1.55 -5.79
C ARG A 54 2.19 -2.03 -5.86
N ALA A 55 1.27 -1.28 -5.27
CA ALA A 55 -0.16 -1.57 -5.39
C ALA A 55 -0.63 -1.41 -6.85
N ILE A 56 -0.19 -0.35 -7.54
CA ILE A 56 -0.50 -0.10 -8.97
C ILE A 56 0.11 -1.18 -9.86
N GLU A 57 1.37 -1.56 -9.67
CA GLU A 57 2.01 -2.60 -10.49
C GLU A 57 1.36 -3.97 -10.28
N THR A 58 0.99 -4.28 -9.04
CA THR A 58 0.24 -5.51 -8.73
C THR A 58 -1.13 -5.49 -9.40
N ALA A 59 -1.81 -4.34 -9.45
CA ALA A 59 -3.08 -4.15 -10.14
C ALA A 59 -3.01 -4.51 -11.63
N GLN A 60 -1.90 -4.11 -12.27
CA GLN A 60 -1.68 -4.21 -13.72
C GLN A 60 -1.31 -5.61 -14.20
N ARG A 61 -1.08 -6.58 -13.31
CA ARG A 61 -0.77 -7.97 -13.70
C ARG A 61 -1.92 -8.60 -14.49
N THR A 62 -1.57 -9.39 -15.50
CA THR A 62 -2.53 -10.00 -16.44
C THR A 62 -3.42 -11.08 -15.80
N TYR A 63 -2.88 -11.88 -14.87
CA TYR A 63 -3.56 -13.08 -14.36
C TYR A 63 -4.17 -12.84 -12.97
N ASP A 64 -5.46 -13.16 -12.82
CA ASP A 64 -6.23 -12.97 -11.58
C ASP A 64 -5.62 -13.66 -10.36
N ASP A 65 -5.21 -14.92 -10.49
CA ASP A 65 -4.65 -15.68 -9.37
C ASP A 65 -3.31 -15.08 -8.91
N SER A 66 -2.45 -14.71 -9.87
CA SER A 66 -1.19 -14.02 -9.61
C SER A 66 -1.40 -12.68 -8.90
N ARG A 67 -2.47 -11.96 -9.21
CA ARG A 67 -2.83 -10.71 -8.53
C ARG A 67 -3.27 -10.94 -7.10
N LYS A 68 -4.20 -11.88 -6.89
CA LYS A 68 -4.75 -12.19 -5.57
C LYS A 68 -3.65 -12.69 -4.63
N ASP A 69 -2.83 -13.62 -5.09
CA ASP A 69 -1.78 -14.22 -4.28
C ASP A 69 -0.74 -13.18 -3.87
N LEU A 70 -0.32 -12.31 -4.78
CA LEU A 70 0.63 -11.26 -4.42
C LEU A 70 0.02 -10.22 -3.48
N SER A 71 -1.21 -9.77 -3.76
CA SER A 71 -1.91 -8.79 -2.91
C SER A 71 -2.09 -9.33 -1.48
N ASN A 72 -2.42 -10.62 -1.36
CA ASN A 72 -2.51 -11.32 -0.07
C ASN A 72 -1.19 -11.31 0.68
N LEU A 73 -0.09 -11.68 0.02
CA LEU A 73 1.21 -11.72 0.67
C LEU A 73 1.68 -10.32 1.10
N MET A 74 1.50 -9.32 0.23
CA MET A 74 1.79 -7.92 0.54
C MET A 74 1.02 -7.46 1.78
N PHE A 75 -0.27 -7.76 1.84
CA PHE A 75 -1.11 -7.43 2.99
C PHE A 75 -0.64 -8.12 4.27
N ILE A 76 -0.37 -9.43 4.20
CA ILE A 76 0.11 -10.23 5.32
C ILE A 76 1.44 -9.70 5.85
N LEU A 77 2.39 -9.33 4.98
CA LEU A 77 3.73 -8.92 5.42
C LEU A 77 3.80 -7.46 5.88
N SER A 78 3.01 -6.56 5.30
CA SER A 78 3.11 -5.11 5.57
C SER A 78 2.35 -4.60 6.81
N ASP A 79 1.51 -5.43 7.45
CA ASP A 79 0.58 -4.98 8.50
C ASP A 79 -0.25 -3.77 8.07
N GLU A 80 -0.63 -3.73 6.79
CA GLU A 80 -1.42 -2.65 6.20
C GLU A 80 -0.70 -1.29 6.23
N SER A 81 0.62 -1.27 6.41
CA SER A 81 1.43 -0.05 6.46
C SER A 81 1.77 0.43 5.05
N PHE A 82 1.38 1.66 4.73
CA PHE A 82 1.52 2.24 3.40
C PHE A 82 2.22 3.60 3.40
N VAL A 83 2.95 3.86 2.32
CA VAL A 83 3.55 5.15 2.01
C VAL A 83 3.09 5.62 0.63
N ILE A 84 2.64 6.87 0.54
CA ILE A 84 2.30 7.51 -0.73
C ILE A 84 3.61 8.09 -1.31
N PRO A 85 4.05 7.66 -2.51
CA PRO A 85 5.23 8.22 -3.17
C PRO A 85 5.06 9.72 -3.42
N TRP A 86 6.19 10.45 -3.40
CA TRP A 86 6.22 11.92 -3.54
C TRP A 86 5.50 12.43 -4.80
N VAL A 87 5.52 11.67 -5.90
CA VAL A 87 4.86 12.06 -7.15
C VAL A 87 3.34 12.26 -6.99
N TYR A 88 2.73 11.58 -6.02
CA TYR A 88 1.30 11.70 -5.70
C TYR A 88 1.02 12.73 -4.61
N LEU A 89 2.05 13.38 -4.06
CA LEU A 89 1.93 14.42 -3.04
C LEU A 89 2.06 15.83 -3.64
N GLN A 90 2.37 15.95 -4.92
CA GLN A 90 2.64 17.22 -5.59
C GLN A 90 1.45 18.20 -5.49
N ASP A 91 0.22 17.72 -5.66
CA ASP A 91 -0.98 18.56 -5.56
C ASP A 91 -1.14 19.16 -4.16
N ILE A 92 -0.80 18.39 -3.12
CA ILE A 92 -0.84 18.82 -1.72
C ILE A 92 0.27 19.84 -1.43
N GLU A 93 1.45 19.66 -2.02
CA GLU A 93 2.53 20.66 -1.91
C GLU A 93 2.16 21.98 -2.57
N ILE A 94 1.48 21.94 -3.73
CA ILE A 94 0.95 23.12 -4.42
C ILE A 94 -0.12 23.80 -3.55
N GLU A 95 -1.05 23.04 -2.97
CA GLU A 95 -2.07 23.56 -2.07
C GLU A 95 -1.45 24.25 -0.84
N ASN A 96 -0.49 23.60 -0.18
CA ASN A 96 0.25 24.16 0.96
C ASN A 96 0.98 25.44 0.60
N PHE A 97 1.50 25.57 -0.62
CA PHE A 97 2.06 26.83 -1.09
C PHE A 97 1.01 27.96 -1.08
N PHE A 98 -0.20 27.72 -1.59
CA PHE A 98 -1.27 28.74 -1.56
C PHE A 98 -1.78 29.04 -0.15
N LEU A 99 -1.92 28.02 0.71
CA LEU A 99 -2.31 28.20 2.12
C LEU A 99 -1.31 29.11 2.85
N ARG A 100 0.00 28.87 2.68
CA ARG A 100 1.06 29.75 3.20
C ARG A 100 0.92 31.18 2.71
N LYS A 101 0.67 31.38 1.40
CA LYS A 101 0.51 32.72 0.82
C LYS A 101 -0.70 33.46 1.36
N GLN A 102 -1.72 32.75 1.81
CA GLN A 102 -2.93 33.31 2.44
C GLN A 102 -2.81 33.47 3.97
N GLY A 103 -1.68 33.06 4.57
CA GLY A 103 -1.52 33.06 6.04
C GLY A 103 -2.38 32.02 6.75
N LYS A 104 -2.77 30.95 6.05
CA LYS A 104 -3.55 29.82 6.60
C LYS A 104 -2.62 28.69 7.03
N SER A 105 -3.13 27.80 7.88
CA SER A 105 -2.44 26.56 8.27
C SER A 105 -2.29 25.61 7.08
N GLU A 106 -1.13 24.96 6.99
CA GLU A 106 -0.80 23.95 5.99
C GLU A 106 -1.34 22.56 6.39
N ASN A 107 -1.59 21.72 5.38
CA ASN A 107 -1.83 20.29 5.55
C ASN A 107 -0.54 19.59 6.02
N ASN A 108 -0.67 18.64 6.95
CA ASN A 108 0.46 17.83 7.39
C ASN A 108 0.75 16.72 6.36
N ILE A 109 1.67 16.99 5.43
CA ILE A 109 2.06 16.05 4.36
C ILE A 109 2.48 14.69 4.94
N ARG A 110 3.11 14.65 6.12
CA ARG A 110 3.58 13.40 6.71
C ARG A 110 2.44 12.48 7.13
N GLU A 111 1.35 13.06 7.65
CA GLU A 111 0.15 12.32 8.04
C GLU A 111 -0.59 11.78 6.82
N ILE A 112 -0.52 12.50 5.69
CA ILE A 112 -1.13 12.08 4.43
C ILE A 112 -0.26 11.02 3.74
N ALA A 113 1.06 11.20 3.77
CA ALA A 113 2.01 10.33 3.08
C ALA A 113 2.19 8.97 3.75
N ILE A 114 1.79 8.80 5.02
CA ILE A 114 1.96 7.56 5.78
C ILE A 114 0.59 7.12 6.29
N GLY A 115 0.05 6.09 5.66
CA GLY A 115 -1.25 5.53 5.99
C GLY A 115 -1.15 4.16 6.63
N LYS A 116 -2.18 3.78 7.38
CA LYS A 116 -2.45 2.39 7.75
C LYS A 116 -3.85 2.04 7.27
N GLY A 117 -4.00 0.88 6.63
CA GLY A 117 -5.30 0.34 6.24
C GLY A 117 -5.47 0.15 4.74
N PHE A 118 -6.57 -0.51 4.40
CA PHE A 118 -6.93 -0.96 3.06
C PHE A 118 -7.27 0.19 2.09
N SER A 119 -7.82 1.30 2.56
CA SER A 119 -8.15 2.48 1.73
C SER A 119 -6.92 3.06 1.03
N TYR A 120 -5.77 3.07 1.71
CA TYR A 120 -4.50 3.52 1.13
C TYR A 120 -3.97 2.58 0.04
N MET A 121 -4.32 1.28 0.08
CA MET A 121 -4.00 0.33 -1.00
C MET A 121 -4.83 0.56 -2.26
N MET A 122 -6.05 1.03 -2.05
CA MET A 122 -7.04 1.24 -3.11
C MET A 122 -6.77 2.51 -3.91
N GLY A 123 -5.65 3.21 -3.70
CA GLY A 123 -5.31 4.41 -4.46
C GLY A 123 -6.34 5.52 -4.32
N GLU A 124 -7.14 5.51 -3.24
CA GLU A 124 -7.70 6.75 -2.74
C GLU A 124 -6.51 7.57 -2.27
N THR A 125 -6.03 8.47 -3.13
CA THR A 125 -5.47 9.72 -2.63
C THR A 125 -6.51 10.26 -1.68
N PRO A 126 -6.22 10.40 -0.37
CA PRO A 126 -7.16 11.06 0.51
C PRO A 126 -7.45 12.42 -0.11
N GLU A 127 -8.62 12.57 -0.72
CA GLU A 127 -9.10 13.87 -1.12
C GLU A 127 -9.21 14.62 0.19
N VAL A 128 -8.41 15.68 0.33
CA VAL A 128 -8.45 16.58 1.48
C VAL A 128 -9.77 17.34 1.38
N GLN A 129 -10.87 16.65 1.69
CA GLN A 129 -12.20 17.20 1.91
C GLN A 129 -12.67 16.77 3.31
N SER A 130 -11.84 16.99 4.32
CA SER A 130 -12.35 17.26 5.66
C SER A 130 -11.32 18.07 6.43
N ASP A 131 -11.79 19.12 7.12
CA ASP A 131 -10.99 19.99 8.00
C ASP A 131 -10.36 19.25 9.20
N SER A 132 -10.49 17.92 9.26
CA SER A 132 -9.73 17.03 10.14
C SER A 132 -9.91 15.58 9.66
N LEU A 133 -8.82 14.82 9.59
CA LEU A 133 -8.86 13.40 9.29
C LEU A 133 -9.55 12.67 10.47
N ASN A 134 -10.80 12.24 10.31
CA ASN A 134 -11.51 11.52 11.37
C ASN A 134 -11.04 10.06 11.41
N LEU A 135 -10.13 9.76 12.34
CA LEU A 135 -9.52 8.43 12.50
C LEU A 135 -10.55 7.32 12.79
N ASP A 136 -11.64 7.65 13.49
CA ASP A 136 -12.68 6.67 13.82
C ASP A 136 -13.48 6.29 12.57
N GLU A 137 -13.83 7.27 11.73
CA GLU A 137 -14.48 7.04 10.44
C GLU A 137 -13.57 6.24 9.48
N LEU A 138 -12.29 6.58 9.41
CA LEU A 138 -11.30 5.84 8.62
C LEU A 138 -11.15 4.38 9.07
N THR A 139 -11.21 4.13 10.37
CA THR A 139 -11.16 2.76 10.91
C THR A 139 -12.38 1.96 10.45
N ILE A 140 -13.58 2.54 10.58
CA ILE A 140 -14.84 1.91 10.14
C ILE A 140 -14.83 1.66 8.61
N ILE A 141 -14.34 2.61 7.83
CA ILE A 141 -14.21 2.48 6.37
C ILE A 141 -13.25 1.33 6.05
N ASN A 142 -12.08 1.27 6.69
CA ASN A 142 -11.10 0.21 6.46
C ASN A 142 -11.65 -1.18 6.81
N GLU A 143 -12.38 -1.32 7.90
CA GLU A 143 -13.02 -2.59 8.28
C GLU A 143 -14.05 -3.02 7.22
N LYS A 144 -14.93 -2.12 6.79
CA LYS A 144 -15.92 -2.40 5.74
C LYS A 144 -15.27 -2.76 4.40
N LEU A 145 -14.25 -2.03 3.98
CA LEU A 145 -13.55 -2.31 2.73
C LEU A 145 -12.83 -3.68 2.79
N LYS A 146 -12.32 -4.06 3.96
CA LYS A 146 -11.66 -5.36 4.18
C LYS A 146 -12.63 -6.54 4.04
N GLU A 147 -13.90 -6.37 4.42
CA GLU A 147 -14.95 -7.40 4.20
C GLU A 147 -15.21 -7.68 2.72
N HIS A 148 -14.99 -6.69 1.85
CA HIS A 148 -15.18 -6.80 0.40
C HIS A 148 -13.87 -7.10 -0.34
N TYR A 149 -12.80 -7.45 0.37
CA TYR A 149 -11.61 -8.03 -0.26
C TYR A 149 -11.87 -9.50 -0.62
N PRO A 150 -11.48 -10.00 -1.82
CA PRO A 150 -10.68 -9.33 -2.86
C PRO A 150 -11.48 -8.60 -3.95
N GLU A 151 -12.81 -8.50 -3.85
CA GLU A 151 -13.67 -7.92 -4.90
C GLU A 151 -13.42 -6.43 -5.13
N LEU A 152 -13.20 -5.64 -4.09
CA LEU A 152 -12.86 -4.22 -4.24
C LEU A 152 -11.52 -4.03 -4.96
N MET A 153 -10.52 -4.84 -4.63
CA MET A 153 -9.25 -4.82 -5.35
C MET A 153 -9.46 -5.10 -6.84
N LYS A 154 -10.30 -6.07 -7.19
CA LYS A 154 -10.69 -6.31 -8.59
C LYS A 154 -11.31 -5.06 -9.25
N ILE A 155 -12.22 -4.35 -8.58
CA ILE A 155 -12.85 -3.12 -9.11
C ILE A 155 -11.81 -2.01 -9.34
N GLN A 156 -10.91 -1.78 -8.38
CA GLN A 156 -9.83 -0.80 -8.55
C GLN A 156 -8.86 -1.21 -9.66
N PHE A 157 -8.65 -2.51 -9.84
CA PHE A 157 -7.79 -3.05 -10.90
C PHE A 157 -8.45 -2.95 -12.29
N GLU A 158 -9.77 -3.07 -12.40
CA GLU A 158 -10.50 -2.81 -13.64
C GLU A 158 -10.46 -1.32 -14.02
N ARG A 159 -10.39 -0.41 -13.04
CA ARG A 159 -10.23 1.05 -13.28
C ARG A 159 -8.92 1.41 -13.99
N TYR A 160 -7.84 0.66 -13.73
CA TYR A 160 -6.53 0.84 -14.37
C TYR A 160 -6.25 -0.12 -15.53
N LYS A 161 -7.19 -1.03 -15.86
CA LYS A 161 -7.10 -1.84 -17.07
C LYS A 161 -7.26 -0.87 -18.26
N ASN A 162 -6.15 -0.53 -18.90
CA ASN A 162 -6.10 0.40 -20.03
C ASN A 162 -7.30 0.17 -20.98
N LYS A 163 -8.09 1.22 -21.20
CA LYS A 163 -9.04 1.32 -22.32
C LYS A 163 -8.32 1.59 -23.66
N ASP A 164 -7.09 1.12 -23.81
CA ASP A 164 -6.32 1.29 -25.05
C ASP A 164 -6.72 0.26 -26.13
N GLU A 165 -7.72 -0.58 -25.87
CA GLU A 165 -8.32 -1.48 -26.88
C GLU A 165 -9.61 -0.89 -27.53
N GLN A 166 -9.83 0.43 -27.45
CA GLN A 166 -10.97 1.10 -28.11
C GLN A 166 -10.55 2.23 -29.08
N ILE A 167 -9.48 2.03 -29.86
CA ILE A 167 -9.21 2.83 -31.07
C ILE A 167 -8.97 1.90 -32.26
#